data_AF-A0A812PSY9-F1
#
_entry.id   AF-A0A812PSY9-F1
#
_cell.length_a   1.000
_cell.length_b   1.000
_cell.length_c   1.000
_cell.angle_alpha   90.00
_cell.angle_beta   90.00
_cell.angle_gamma   90.00
#
_symmetry.space_group_name_H-M   'P 1'
#
loop_
_entity.id
_entity.type
_entity.pdbx_description
1 polymer ?
#
loop_
_entity_poly.entity_id
_entity_poly.type
_entity_poly.pdbx_seq_one_letter_code
_entity_poly.pdbx_strand_id
1 'polypeptide(L)'
;MLMEALPAEKPSRSSGKPVTEGESEKSFNTGAYVYSRQCGLRANTRCFPAATCLLASIVSSLFPEDRFSTVALFRNISTPLHRDDNNDGTCDNLLVPCSSFLDGQVWIEGQGTVPCPLDSRLHGSLLETSAGPTRFNASQRHATCPWSGLRLMLVGFQVRCFSTLPAACRDTLCELGFTPDGRGVTVPPAVPACPCAPTVTSSLDASACSRATATLSPEPASPNTPLGGTIPQAPQPPPLGCGPESVNDLCASAEDVDMLIDSALADAFPQRRSPLVIEVFAGTASLSSACSRSGFRTLAIDRVAKQSKFPIQTMDLAQTAAVDLLLDIILREDNDIALIHFAPPCGTASAARAIALPQLQARGLSAPQPLRSLEHPQGLPGLHGTDLQRVDSPNCLYRAVGTIATAAMKRGIRVSVENPANSLAWLCDGMSDLLYVETASEVLFDHCMHGGLRDKCTRWWCSDSVFDSLALRCSKDHPHASWKPRYGSDGRVSFPTHDEAAYPDLLCDRMLPCLLMSTLASLPCGLARLRRCCWTSRHDTLGLWCPTSLAMTPGPCRLDDRTGPGLSVRSTPRGRESRGANWCHGVVCGFAAALPTKLLTGVPLHPGISFASLVTKVPMTA
;
A
#
# COMPACT_ATOMS: atom_id res chain seq x y z
N MET A 1 -10.62 4.50 -1.92
CA MET A 1 -9.18 4.71 -1.60
C MET A 1 -8.24 4.34 -2.76
N LEU A 2 -8.24 3.11 -3.31
CA LEU A 2 -7.28 2.71 -4.36
C LEU A 2 -7.27 3.64 -5.59
N MET A 3 -8.45 3.99 -6.12
CA MET A 3 -8.58 4.80 -7.33
C MET A 3 -7.92 6.20 -7.20
N GLU A 4 -7.80 6.75 -6.00
CA GLU A 4 -7.11 8.04 -5.79
C GLU A 4 -5.60 7.94 -5.93
N ALA A 5 -4.99 6.86 -5.42
CA ALA A 5 -3.54 6.64 -5.48
C ALA A 5 -3.03 6.31 -6.90
N LEU A 6 -3.90 5.91 -7.81
CA LEU A 6 -3.56 5.59 -9.20
C LEU A 6 -3.46 6.85 -10.08
N PRO A 7 -2.58 6.89 -11.09
CA PRO A 7 -2.50 8.01 -12.02
C PRO A 7 -3.78 8.11 -12.85
N ALA A 8 -4.21 9.35 -13.15
CA ALA A 8 -5.31 9.59 -14.07
C ALA A 8 -4.82 9.51 -15.52
N GLU A 9 -5.33 8.56 -16.29
CA GLU A 9 -5.22 8.57 -17.75
C GLU A 9 -6.39 9.35 -18.36
N LYS A 10 -6.13 10.07 -19.46
CA LYS A 10 -7.21 10.58 -20.32
C LYS A 10 -7.97 9.37 -20.90
N PRO A 11 -9.30 9.25 -20.69
CA PRO A 11 -10.07 8.19 -21.31
C PRO A 11 -9.89 8.21 -22.83
N SER A 12 -9.76 7.04 -23.45
CA SER A 12 -9.72 6.93 -24.92
C SER A 12 -11.01 7.44 -25.57
N ARG A 13 -12.12 7.37 -24.82
CA ARG A 13 -13.45 7.84 -25.17
C ARG A 13 -14.13 8.32 -23.87
N SER A 14 -14.31 9.62 -23.68
CA SER A 14 -15.31 10.17 -22.76
C SER A 14 -16.26 11.10 -23.51
N SER A 15 -17.52 11.16 -23.06
CA SER A 15 -18.56 11.95 -23.75
C SER A 15 -18.44 13.45 -23.52
N GLY A 16 -17.53 13.90 -22.64
CA GLY A 16 -17.29 15.31 -22.34
C GLY A 16 -18.47 16.02 -21.65
N LYS A 17 -19.49 15.26 -21.23
CA LYS A 17 -20.62 15.80 -20.46
C LYS A 17 -20.21 15.96 -18.99
N PRO A 18 -20.51 17.10 -18.34
CA PRO A 18 -20.23 17.26 -16.93
C PRO A 18 -21.07 16.28 -16.11
N VAL A 19 -20.39 15.50 -15.26
CA VAL A 19 -21.04 14.66 -14.24
C VAL A 19 -21.66 15.61 -13.21
N THR A 20 -22.95 15.46 -12.95
CA THR A 20 -23.65 16.20 -11.91
C THR A 20 -23.23 15.70 -10.54
N GLU A 21 -22.52 16.57 -9.81
CA GLU A 21 -22.11 16.46 -8.40
C GLU A 21 -21.02 15.42 -8.05
N GLY A 22 -20.18 15.76 -7.07
CA GLY A 22 -19.25 14.83 -6.40
C GLY A 22 -17.83 14.78 -6.97
N GLU A 23 -17.58 13.92 -7.95
CA GLU A 23 -16.22 13.43 -8.29
C GLU A 23 -15.89 13.43 -9.78
N SER A 24 -14.63 13.73 -10.11
CA SER A 24 -14.11 13.87 -11.50
C SER A 24 -13.96 12.54 -12.25
N GLU A 25 -14.17 12.57 -13.58
CA GLU A 25 -13.83 11.44 -14.47
C GLU A 25 -12.37 11.00 -14.25
N LYS A 26 -12.14 9.69 -14.08
CA LYS A 26 -10.79 9.13 -13.94
C LYS A 26 -10.73 7.72 -14.54
N SER A 27 -9.67 7.45 -15.32
CA SER A 27 -9.38 6.10 -15.82
C SER A 27 -7.99 5.64 -15.40
N PHE A 28 -7.84 4.34 -15.17
CA PHE A 28 -6.56 3.65 -15.03
C PHE A 28 -6.61 2.35 -15.82
N ASN A 29 -5.76 2.19 -16.83
CA ASN A 29 -5.69 0.98 -17.66
C ASN A 29 -4.36 0.26 -17.45
N THR A 30 -4.39 -1.07 -17.31
CA THR A 30 -3.17 -1.88 -17.16
C THR A 30 -3.32 -3.27 -17.79
N GLY A 31 -2.20 -3.90 -18.12
CA GLY A 31 -2.11 -5.13 -18.91
C GLY A 31 -1.53 -4.90 -20.31
N ALA A 32 -2.08 -5.59 -21.29
CA ALA A 32 -1.70 -5.44 -22.69
C ALA A 32 -2.26 -4.15 -23.33
N TYR A 33 -1.72 -3.81 -24.49
CA TYR A 33 -2.38 -2.94 -25.47
C TYR A 33 -2.09 -3.46 -26.87
N VAL A 34 -2.92 -3.06 -27.84
CA VAL A 34 -2.66 -3.25 -29.27
C VAL A 34 -2.56 -1.90 -29.97
N TYR A 35 -1.57 -1.73 -30.83
CA TYR A 35 -1.45 -0.59 -31.73
C TYR A 35 -1.24 -1.10 -33.16
N SER A 36 -2.12 -0.73 -34.08
CA SER A 36 -2.20 -1.28 -35.44
C SER A 36 -2.33 -2.82 -35.46
N ARG A 37 -1.20 -3.54 -35.51
CA ARG A 37 -1.11 -5.02 -35.53
C ARG A 37 -0.10 -5.57 -34.51
N GLN A 38 0.49 -4.74 -33.65
CA GLN A 38 1.48 -5.16 -32.65
C GLN A 38 0.92 -4.99 -31.25
N CYS A 39 1.13 -6.00 -30.41
CA CYS A 39 0.79 -5.96 -28.98
C CYS A 39 2.02 -5.60 -28.13
N GLY A 40 1.78 -4.86 -27.04
CA GLY A 40 2.79 -4.50 -26.05
C GLY A 40 2.20 -4.46 -24.63
N LEU A 41 3.04 -4.15 -23.64
CA LEU A 41 2.60 -3.93 -22.25
C LEU A 41 2.44 -2.44 -21.97
N ARG A 42 1.34 -2.07 -21.30
CA ARG A 42 1.14 -0.68 -20.84
C ARG A 42 2.21 -0.29 -19.82
N ALA A 43 2.54 1.00 -19.77
CA ALA A 43 3.47 1.53 -18.77
C ALA A 43 2.99 1.22 -17.34
N ASN A 44 1.69 1.34 -17.07
CA ASN A 44 1.10 1.07 -15.76
C ASN A 44 1.30 -0.37 -15.28
N THR A 45 1.39 -1.35 -16.18
CA THR A 45 1.70 -2.75 -15.88
C THR A 45 3.07 -2.89 -15.20
N ARG A 46 4.03 -2.03 -15.58
CA ARG A 46 5.39 -1.97 -15.04
C ARG A 46 5.53 -1.02 -13.85
N CYS A 47 4.82 0.11 -13.88
CA CYS A 47 4.88 1.13 -12.82
C CYS A 47 4.05 0.76 -11.58
N PHE A 48 2.95 0.00 -11.75
CA PHE A 48 2.01 -0.36 -10.69
C PHE A 48 1.71 -1.87 -10.72
N PRO A 49 2.72 -2.76 -10.59
CA PRO A 49 2.52 -4.20 -10.69
C PRO A 49 1.61 -4.75 -9.59
N ALA A 50 1.67 -4.21 -8.36
CA ALA A 50 0.79 -4.63 -7.26
C ALA A 50 -0.70 -4.32 -7.54
N ALA A 51 -1.01 -3.07 -7.94
CA ALA A 51 -2.38 -2.71 -8.31
C ALA A 51 -2.86 -3.46 -9.56
N THR A 52 -1.96 -3.71 -10.52
CA THR A 52 -2.24 -4.53 -11.69
C THR A 52 -2.61 -5.96 -11.32
N CYS A 53 -1.81 -6.58 -10.44
CA CYS A 53 -2.05 -7.93 -9.94
C CYS A 53 -3.36 -8.04 -9.18
N LEU A 54 -3.68 -7.05 -8.32
CA LEU A 54 -4.96 -6.99 -7.61
C LEU A 54 -6.15 -6.94 -8.58
N LEU A 55 -6.15 -5.97 -9.51
CA LEU A 55 -7.26 -5.79 -10.44
C LEU A 55 -7.43 -7.00 -11.37
N ALA A 56 -6.34 -7.61 -11.83
CA ALA A 56 -6.40 -8.84 -12.61
C ALA A 56 -6.89 -10.03 -11.76
N SER A 57 -6.45 -10.14 -10.49
CA SER A 57 -6.87 -11.21 -9.59
C SER A 57 -8.38 -11.17 -9.34
N ILE A 58 -8.95 -9.98 -9.07
CA ILE A 58 -10.40 -9.79 -8.90
C ILE A 58 -11.17 -10.32 -10.13
N VAL A 59 -10.76 -9.91 -11.34
CA VAL A 59 -11.39 -10.39 -12.58
C VAL A 59 -11.21 -11.91 -12.74
N SER A 60 -10.03 -12.45 -12.49
CA SER A 60 -9.75 -13.90 -12.63
C SER A 60 -10.47 -14.78 -11.60
N SER A 61 -10.86 -14.23 -10.45
CA SER A 61 -11.63 -14.94 -9.42
C SER A 61 -13.13 -14.94 -9.74
N LEU A 62 -13.66 -13.82 -10.26
CA LEU A 62 -15.06 -13.69 -10.66
C LEU A 62 -15.36 -14.37 -12.01
N PHE A 63 -14.35 -14.46 -12.88
CA PHE A 63 -14.45 -15.02 -14.23
C PHE A 63 -13.30 -16.02 -14.51
N PRO A 64 -13.28 -17.18 -13.82
CA PRO A 64 -12.12 -18.10 -13.85
C PRO A 64 -11.87 -18.76 -15.22
N GLU A 65 -12.92 -18.97 -16.00
CA GLU A 65 -12.85 -19.61 -17.33
C GLU A 65 -12.60 -18.61 -18.47
N ASP A 66 -12.83 -17.31 -18.21
CA ASP A 66 -12.77 -16.28 -19.24
C ASP A 66 -11.33 -15.84 -19.52
N ARG A 67 -11.12 -15.35 -20.75
CA ARG A 67 -9.81 -14.87 -21.22
C ARG A 67 -9.76 -13.35 -21.18
N PHE A 68 -8.77 -12.82 -20.49
CA PHE A 68 -8.47 -11.38 -20.52
C PHE A 68 -6.96 -11.14 -20.40
N SER A 69 -6.50 -10.03 -20.98
CA SER A 69 -5.10 -9.59 -20.98
C SER A 69 -4.94 -8.14 -20.53
N THR A 70 -6.06 -7.45 -20.32
CA THR A 70 -6.10 -6.04 -19.91
C THR A 70 -7.24 -5.86 -18.92
N VAL A 71 -7.03 -4.99 -17.93
CA VAL A 71 -8.05 -4.51 -17.01
C VAL A 71 -8.03 -2.99 -16.96
N ALA A 72 -9.21 -2.39 -16.86
CA ALA A 72 -9.39 -0.94 -16.80
C ALA A 72 -10.34 -0.58 -15.66
N LEU A 73 -9.92 0.33 -14.79
CA LEU A 73 -10.75 0.88 -13.71
C LEU A 73 -11.24 2.27 -14.15
N PHE A 74 -12.57 2.44 -14.19
CA PHE A 74 -13.24 3.63 -14.71
C PHE A 74 -14.13 4.25 -13.62
N ARG A 75 -13.84 5.49 -13.22
CA ARG A 75 -14.73 6.31 -12.38
C ARG A 75 -15.48 7.31 -13.23
N ASN A 76 -16.80 7.29 -13.14
CA ASN A 76 -17.74 8.24 -13.74
C ASN A 76 -17.58 8.46 -15.26
N ILE A 77 -17.03 7.47 -15.98
CA ILE A 77 -16.82 7.56 -17.44
C ILE A 77 -18.08 7.15 -18.17
N SER A 78 -18.61 8.08 -18.96
CA SER A 78 -19.68 7.87 -19.92
C SER A 78 -19.09 7.60 -21.30
N THR A 79 -19.22 6.37 -21.79
CA THR A 79 -18.72 5.99 -23.12
C THR A 79 -19.85 6.10 -24.16
N PRO A 80 -19.71 6.95 -25.20
CA PRO A 80 -20.72 7.12 -26.24
C PRO A 80 -20.85 5.87 -27.13
N LEU A 81 -21.83 5.82 -28.03
CA LEU A 81 -22.08 4.66 -28.91
C LEU A 81 -20.83 4.27 -29.73
N HIS A 82 -20.32 3.05 -29.55
CA HIS A 82 -19.08 2.58 -30.18
C HIS A 82 -19.02 1.05 -30.34
N ARG A 83 -17.92 0.57 -30.94
CA ARG A 83 -17.43 -0.82 -30.88
C ARG A 83 -15.98 -0.83 -30.39
N ASP A 84 -15.57 -1.93 -29.79
CA ASP A 84 -14.18 -2.15 -29.39
C ASP A 84 -13.43 -2.98 -30.43
N ASP A 85 -13.19 -2.39 -31.60
CA ASP A 85 -12.47 -3.02 -32.73
C ASP A 85 -10.99 -3.37 -32.42
N ASN A 86 -10.52 -3.09 -31.20
CA ASN A 86 -9.20 -3.47 -30.69
C ASN A 86 -9.25 -4.62 -29.66
N ASN A 87 -10.43 -5.08 -29.29
CA ASN A 87 -10.62 -6.26 -28.45
C ASN A 87 -10.77 -7.50 -29.34
N ASP A 88 -10.47 -8.67 -28.79
CA ASP A 88 -10.69 -9.93 -29.48
C ASP A 88 -12.19 -10.23 -29.50
N GLY A 89 -12.83 -10.17 -30.68
CA GLY A 89 -14.28 -10.39 -30.83
C GLY A 89 -14.77 -11.81 -30.51
N THR A 90 -13.85 -12.74 -30.20
CA THR A 90 -14.17 -14.07 -29.64
C THR A 90 -14.24 -14.09 -28.12
N CYS A 91 -13.94 -12.97 -27.45
CA CYS A 91 -14.04 -12.79 -26.01
C CYS A 91 -15.10 -11.71 -25.68
N ASP A 92 -15.81 -11.91 -24.58
CA ASP A 92 -16.63 -10.86 -23.99
C ASP A 92 -15.77 -9.88 -23.18
N ASN A 93 -16.21 -8.62 -23.10
CA ASN A 93 -15.74 -7.70 -22.07
C ASN A 93 -16.41 -8.10 -20.74
N LEU A 94 -15.61 -8.24 -19.70
CA LEU A 94 -16.00 -8.61 -18.34
C LEU A 94 -16.22 -7.34 -17.53
N LEU A 95 -17.35 -7.22 -16.84
CA LEU A 95 -17.74 -6.02 -16.09
C LEU A 95 -17.94 -6.37 -14.61
N VAL A 96 -17.31 -5.60 -13.72
CA VAL A 96 -17.45 -5.71 -12.28
C VAL A 96 -17.78 -4.31 -11.72
N PRO A 97 -18.96 -4.10 -11.11
CA PRO A 97 -19.21 -2.88 -10.34
C PRO A 97 -18.33 -2.88 -9.08
N CYS A 98 -17.74 -1.73 -8.78
CA CYS A 98 -16.88 -1.51 -7.60
C CYS A 98 -17.40 -0.36 -6.71
N SER A 99 -18.65 0.07 -6.92
CA SER A 99 -19.39 1.02 -6.09
C SER A 99 -20.89 0.88 -6.36
N SER A 100 -21.71 1.33 -5.42
CA SER A 100 -23.17 1.43 -5.61
C SER A 100 -23.52 2.65 -6.48
N PHE A 101 -24.26 2.43 -7.56
CA PHE A 101 -24.86 3.46 -8.41
C PHE A 101 -26.23 2.99 -8.90
N LEU A 102 -27.10 3.93 -9.23
CA LEU A 102 -28.41 3.64 -9.82
C LEU A 102 -28.34 3.79 -11.35
N ASP A 103 -29.09 2.96 -12.06
CA ASP A 103 -29.07 2.84 -13.52
C ASP A 103 -27.65 2.52 -14.07
N GLY A 104 -27.19 3.23 -15.10
CA GLY A 104 -25.84 3.05 -15.64
C GLY A 104 -25.64 1.75 -16.42
N GLN A 105 -26.72 1.15 -16.91
CA GLN A 105 -26.69 -0.04 -17.78
C GLN A 105 -25.80 0.17 -19.02
N VAL A 106 -25.36 -0.91 -19.63
CA VAL A 106 -24.78 -0.87 -20.97
C VAL A 106 -25.88 -1.20 -21.97
N TRP A 107 -26.26 -0.24 -22.81
CA TRP A 107 -27.12 -0.51 -23.96
C TRP A 107 -26.29 -1.23 -25.03
N ILE A 108 -26.82 -2.31 -25.60
CA ILE A 108 -26.16 -3.16 -26.59
C ILE A 108 -27.10 -3.39 -27.78
N GLU A 109 -26.62 -3.13 -28.99
CA GLU A 109 -27.31 -3.36 -30.26
C GLU A 109 -27.63 -4.84 -30.47
N GLY A 110 -28.89 -5.16 -30.78
CA GLY A 110 -29.32 -6.54 -30.98
C GLY A 110 -30.82 -6.68 -31.27
N GLN A 111 -31.37 -7.87 -31.04
CA GLN A 111 -32.79 -8.20 -31.27
C GLN A 111 -33.74 -7.68 -30.17
N GLY A 112 -33.26 -6.83 -29.25
CA GLY A 112 -34.07 -6.24 -28.19
C GLY A 112 -34.90 -5.05 -28.68
N THR A 113 -35.88 -4.63 -27.87
CA THR A 113 -36.84 -3.56 -28.20
C THR A 113 -36.47 -2.19 -27.65
N VAL A 114 -35.36 -2.05 -26.90
CA VAL A 114 -34.99 -0.78 -26.27
C VAL A 114 -34.26 0.11 -27.28
N PRO A 115 -34.76 1.32 -27.58
CA PRO A 115 -34.08 2.24 -28.50
C PRO A 115 -32.75 2.73 -27.92
N CYS A 116 -31.75 2.96 -28.76
CA CYS A 116 -30.46 3.49 -28.31
C CYS A 116 -30.61 4.90 -27.76
N PRO A 117 -30.05 5.23 -26.56
CA PRO A 117 -30.10 6.59 -25.99
C PRO A 117 -29.47 7.69 -26.87
N LEU A 118 -28.73 7.32 -27.92
CA LEU A 118 -28.02 8.23 -28.83
C LEU A 118 -28.52 8.17 -30.29
N ASP A 119 -29.29 7.15 -30.67
CA ASP A 119 -29.90 7.01 -32.00
C ASP A 119 -31.16 6.12 -31.91
N SER A 120 -32.34 6.74 -31.86
CA SER A 120 -33.63 6.04 -31.69
C SER A 120 -34.02 5.11 -32.85
N ARG A 121 -33.24 5.08 -33.94
CA ARG A 121 -33.41 4.10 -35.03
C ARG A 121 -32.84 2.74 -34.66
N LEU A 122 -31.84 2.71 -33.79
CA LEU A 122 -31.16 1.49 -33.35
C LEU A 122 -31.91 0.90 -32.16
N HIS A 123 -32.11 -0.41 -32.17
CA HIS A 123 -32.79 -1.15 -31.12
C HIS A 123 -31.84 -2.22 -30.54
N GLY A 124 -32.09 -2.58 -29.29
CA GLY A 124 -31.15 -3.36 -28.50
C GLY A 124 -31.69 -3.71 -27.12
N SER A 125 -30.80 -4.19 -26.26
CA SER A 125 -31.09 -4.58 -24.88
C SER A 125 -30.26 -3.76 -23.89
N LEU A 126 -30.80 -3.55 -22.70
CA LEU A 126 -30.06 -3.02 -21.56
C LEU A 126 -29.44 -4.18 -20.79
N LEU A 127 -28.11 -4.16 -20.64
CA LEU A 127 -27.41 -5.03 -19.71
C LEU A 127 -27.30 -4.34 -18.36
N GLU A 128 -27.89 -4.94 -17.34
CA GLU A 128 -27.74 -4.44 -15.97
C GLU A 128 -26.29 -4.60 -15.50
N THR A 129 -25.73 -3.55 -14.89
CA THR A 129 -24.33 -3.51 -14.44
C THR A 129 -24.15 -3.07 -12.98
N SER A 130 -25.21 -2.54 -12.35
CA SER A 130 -25.21 -2.19 -10.92
C SER A 130 -25.37 -3.41 -10.02
N ALA A 131 -26.14 -4.41 -10.46
CA ALA A 131 -26.54 -5.56 -9.65
C ALA A 131 -25.44 -6.62 -9.40
N GLY A 132 -24.31 -6.57 -10.12
CA GLY A 132 -23.21 -7.51 -9.91
C GLY A 132 -22.33 -7.75 -11.15
N PRO A 133 -21.38 -8.69 -11.08
CA PRO A 133 -20.49 -9.03 -12.19
C PRO A 133 -21.25 -9.57 -13.40
N THR A 134 -20.91 -9.09 -14.60
CA THR A 134 -21.58 -9.44 -15.85
C THR A 134 -20.62 -9.42 -17.04
N ARG A 135 -21.07 -9.82 -18.24
CA ARG A 135 -20.24 -9.90 -19.45
C ARG A 135 -21.01 -9.51 -20.70
N PHE A 136 -20.33 -9.02 -21.74
CA PHE A 136 -20.96 -8.76 -23.05
C PHE A 136 -19.98 -8.75 -24.23
N ASN A 137 -20.50 -9.03 -25.43
CA ASN A 137 -19.70 -9.02 -26.65
C ASN A 137 -19.46 -7.59 -27.16
N ALA A 138 -18.25 -7.07 -26.96
CA ALA A 138 -17.89 -5.69 -27.31
C ALA A 138 -17.71 -5.41 -28.81
N SER A 139 -17.89 -6.43 -29.66
CA SER A 139 -17.99 -6.27 -31.13
C SER A 139 -19.35 -5.71 -31.55
N GLN A 140 -20.38 -5.84 -30.70
CA GLN A 140 -21.69 -5.21 -30.91
C GLN A 140 -21.60 -3.70 -30.60
N ARG A 141 -22.44 -2.88 -31.26
CA ARG A 141 -22.47 -1.45 -30.91
C ARG A 141 -23.05 -1.30 -29.51
N HIS A 142 -22.38 -0.55 -28.65
CA HIS A 142 -22.83 -0.38 -27.27
C HIS A 142 -22.51 1.02 -26.73
N ALA A 143 -23.23 1.43 -25.68
CA ALA A 143 -23.12 2.73 -25.04
C ALA A 143 -23.40 2.64 -23.54
N THR A 144 -22.78 3.50 -22.74
CA THR A 144 -23.13 3.66 -21.32
C THR A 144 -24.39 4.49 -21.18
N CYS A 145 -25.44 3.93 -20.56
CA CYS A 145 -26.64 4.68 -20.19
C CYS A 145 -26.33 5.71 -19.08
N PRO A 146 -27.19 6.73 -18.89
CA PRO A 146 -27.12 7.59 -17.72
C PRO A 146 -27.18 6.80 -16.41
N TRP A 147 -26.56 7.32 -15.35
CA TRP A 147 -26.57 6.78 -14.00
C TRP A 147 -26.71 7.90 -12.97
N SER A 148 -27.03 7.53 -11.73
CA SER A 148 -26.96 8.42 -10.57
C SER A 148 -25.99 7.87 -9.52
N GLY A 149 -25.23 8.75 -8.87
CA GLY A 149 -24.20 8.39 -7.88
C GLY A 149 -22.81 8.13 -8.47
N LEU A 150 -21.93 7.57 -7.64
CA LEU A 150 -20.56 7.25 -8.00
C LEU A 150 -20.52 5.93 -8.78
N ARG A 151 -20.15 5.97 -10.07
CA ARG A 151 -20.03 4.79 -10.92
C ARG A 151 -18.57 4.40 -11.13
N LEU A 152 -18.09 3.46 -10.31
CA LEU A 152 -16.77 2.84 -10.43
C LEU A 152 -16.92 1.44 -11.03
N MET A 153 -16.37 1.23 -12.23
CA MET A 153 -16.41 -0.06 -12.93
C MET A 153 -14.99 -0.58 -13.17
N LEU A 154 -14.75 -1.84 -12.82
CA LEU A 154 -13.59 -2.60 -13.28
C LEU A 154 -14.00 -3.42 -14.51
N VAL A 155 -13.26 -3.24 -15.60
CA VAL A 155 -13.54 -3.82 -16.92
C VAL A 155 -12.36 -4.69 -17.35
N GLY A 156 -12.56 -6.00 -17.45
CA GLY A 156 -11.58 -6.94 -18.02
C GLY A 156 -11.84 -7.18 -19.50
N PHE A 157 -10.80 -7.24 -20.32
CA PHE A 157 -10.94 -7.55 -21.75
C PHE A 157 -9.68 -8.18 -22.36
N GLN A 158 -9.88 -8.89 -23.47
CA GLN A 158 -8.79 -9.45 -24.28
C GLN A 158 -8.48 -8.51 -25.45
N VAL A 159 -7.21 -8.12 -25.63
CA VAL A 159 -6.81 -7.37 -26.84
C VAL A 159 -6.72 -8.30 -28.05
N ARG A 160 -7.15 -7.83 -29.23
CA ARG A 160 -6.92 -8.57 -30.47
C ARG A 160 -5.44 -8.68 -30.78
N CYS A 161 -5.08 -9.68 -31.59
CA CYS A 161 -3.69 -9.96 -31.97
C CYS A 161 -2.76 -10.29 -30.79
N PHE A 162 -3.29 -10.70 -29.63
CA PHE A 162 -2.50 -11.07 -28.44
C PHE A 162 -1.39 -12.10 -28.73
N SER A 163 -1.60 -12.98 -29.71
CA SER A 163 -0.58 -13.91 -30.22
C SER A 163 0.72 -13.24 -30.69
N THR A 164 0.70 -11.95 -31.04
CA THR A 164 1.87 -11.15 -31.43
C THR A 164 2.65 -10.57 -30.24
N LEU A 165 2.12 -10.65 -29.01
CA LEU A 165 2.80 -10.18 -27.81
C LEU A 165 4.05 -11.03 -27.56
N PRO A 166 5.25 -10.43 -27.34
CA PRO A 166 6.47 -11.19 -27.05
C PRO A 166 6.31 -12.12 -25.84
N ALA A 167 6.93 -13.31 -25.89
CA ALA A 167 6.78 -14.34 -24.85
C ALA A 167 7.03 -13.80 -23.43
N ALA A 168 8.16 -13.12 -23.18
CA ALA A 168 8.45 -12.52 -21.89
C ALA A 168 7.38 -11.50 -21.40
N CYS A 169 6.71 -10.80 -22.32
CA CYS A 169 5.61 -9.91 -21.99
C CYS A 169 4.32 -10.69 -21.67
N ARG A 170 4.06 -11.81 -22.34
CA ARG A 170 2.97 -12.74 -22.00
C ARG A 170 3.21 -13.36 -20.62
N ASP A 171 4.41 -13.85 -20.36
CA ASP A 171 4.81 -14.42 -19.07
C ASP A 171 4.59 -13.41 -17.94
N THR A 172 5.00 -12.15 -18.15
CA THR A 172 4.74 -11.04 -17.21
C THR A 172 3.24 -10.86 -16.90
N LEU A 173 2.35 -10.99 -17.90
CA LEU A 173 0.90 -10.88 -17.67
C LEU A 173 0.36 -12.10 -16.90
N CYS A 174 0.76 -13.32 -17.28
CA CYS A 174 0.35 -14.52 -16.56
C CYS A 174 0.81 -14.50 -15.09
N GLU A 175 2.02 -13.98 -14.82
CA GLU A 175 2.55 -13.80 -13.46
C GLU A 175 1.84 -12.71 -12.65
N LEU A 176 1.23 -11.73 -13.32
CA LEU A 176 0.35 -10.71 -12.73
C LEU A 176 -1.11 -11.17 -12.64
N GLY A 177 -1.43 -12.44 -12.90
CA GLY A 177 -2.77 -13.00 -12.71
C GLY A 177 -3.74 -12.84 -13.89
N PHE A 178 -3.28 -12.36 -15.05
CA PHE A 178 -4.10 -12.36 -16.27
C PHE A 178 -4.23 -13.79 -16.85
N THR A 179 -5.37 -14.10 -17.47
CA THR A 179 -5.68 -15.42 -18.06
C THR A 179 -5.81 -15.36 -19.60
N PRO A 180 -4.83 -14.85 -20.36
CA PRO A 180 -5.02 -14.52 -21.78
C PRO A 180 -5.28 -15.74 -22.68
N ASP A 181 -4.81 -16.92 -22.27
CA ASP A 181 -5.01 -18.20 -22.96
C ASP A 181 -6.15 -19.04 -22.31
N GLY A 182 -6.77 -18.53 -21.23
CA GLY A 182 -7.80 -19.20 -20.41
C GLY A 182 -7.21 -20.14 -19.35
N ARG A 183 -7.96 -20.43 -18.27
CA ARG A 183 -7.59 -21.50 -17.32
C ARG A 183 -7.91 -22.87 -17.91
N GLY A 184 -7.09 -23.32 -18.85
CA GLY A 184 -7.18 -24.70 -19.34
C GLY A 184 -7.07 -25.69 -18.19
N VAL A 185 -8.05 -26.59 -18.04
CA VAL A 185 -8.01 -27.72 -17.10
C VAL A 185 -6.92 -28.70 -17.54
N THR A 186 -5.68 -28.41 -17.17
CA THR A 186 -4.59 -29.38 -17.17
C THR A 186 -4.52 -29.99 -15.78
N VAL A 187 -5.31 -31.06 -15.55
CA VAL A 187 -4.96 -32.03 -14.51
C VAL A 187 -3.57 -32.55 -14.86
N PRO A 188 -2.54 -32.36 -14.02
CA PRO A 188 -1.24 -32.93 -14.30
C PRO A 188 -1.38 -34.46 -14.34
N PRO A 189 -0.78 -35.17 -15.31
CA PRO A 189 -0.75 -36.62 -15.26
C PRO A 189 -0.11 -37.04 -13.95
N ALA A 190 -0.75 -37.96 -13.23
CA ALA A 190 -0.30 -38.39 -11.92
C ALA A 190 1.16 -38.84 -11.97
N VAL A 191 2.01 -38.18 -11.17
CA VAL A 191 3.43 -38.56 -11.07
C VAL A 191 3.49 -39.99 -10.53
N PRO A 192 4.13 -40.95 -11.25
CA PRO A 192 4.24 -42.31 -10.76
C PRO A 192 5.06 -42.30 -9.45
N ALA A 193 4.54 -42.96 -8.42
CA ALA A 193 5.11 -42.94 -7.08
C ALA A 193 6.56 -43.47 -7.10
N CYS A 194 7.48 -42.72 -6.48
CA CYS A 194 8.89 -43.08 -6.40
C CYS A 194 9.10 -44.22 -5.37
N PRO A 195 9.63 -45.40 -5.76
CA PRO A 195 9.69 -46.57 -4.89
C PRO A 195 10.94 -46.57 -4.00
N CYS A 196 11.03 -45.63 -3.06
CA CYS A 196 12.12 -45.61 -2.06
C CYS A 196 11.78 -44.85 -0.77
N ALA A 197 11.05 -45.51 0.14
CA ALA A 197 11.04 -45.17 1.57
C ALA A 197 10.97 -46.48 2.38
N PRO A 198 11.91 -46.72 3.33
CA PRO A 198 11.90 -47.96 4.11
C PRO A 198 10.81 -47.92 5.19
N THR A 199 10.01 -48.98 5.25
CA THR A 199 8.96 -49.15 6.27
C THR A 199 9.59 -49.31 7.65
N VAL A 200 9.31 -48.38 8.57
CA VAL A 200 9.53 -48.59 10.00
C VAL A 200 8.18 -48.85 10.65
N THR A 201 7.90 -50.13 10.91
CA THR A 201 6.76 -50.58 11.71
C THR A 201 7.05 -50.38 13.19
N SER A 202 6.18 -49.68 13.91
CA SER A 202 6.11 -49.75 15.37
C SER A 202 4.68 -50.07 15.80
N SER A 203 4.46 -51.32 16.20
CA SER A 203 3.22 -51.82 16.79
C SER A 203 2.97 -51.21 18.16
N LEU A 204 1.71 -50.90 18.46
CA LEU A 204 1.24 -50.68 19.82
C LEU A 204 1.15 -52.03 20.54
N ASP A 205 1.66 -52.11 21.75
CA ASP A 205 1.30 -53.14 22.72
C ASP A 205 1.04 -52.49 24.07
N ALA A 206 -0.01 -52.93 24.76
CA ALA A 206 -0.52 -52.30 25.96
C ALA A 206 -0.47 -53.25 27.17
N SER A 207 0.19 -52.84 28.25
CA SER A 207 -0.08 -53.38 29.59
C SER A 207 0.56 -52.55 30.70
N ALA A 208 -0.26 -52.01 31.61
CA ALA A 208 -0.06 -52.08 33.06
C ALA A 208 -1.29 -51.49 33.79
N CYS A 209 -1.83 -52.23 34.75
CA CYS A 209 -3.06 -51.92 35.49
C CYS A 209 -2.76 -51.61 36.97
N SER A 210 -3.57 -50.78 37.66
CA SER A 210 -3.91 -50.98 39.09
C SER A 210 -4.90 -49.98 39.72
N ARG A 211 -6.00 -50.52 40.28
CA ARG A 211 -6.77 -50.10 41.48
C ARG A 211 -7.58 -48.78 41.42
N ALA A 212 -8.93 -48.74 41.51
CA ALA A 212 -9.93 -49.24 42.51
C ALA A 212 -10.30 -48.16 43.57
N THR A 213 -11.55 -47.94 44.07
CA THR A 213 -12.87 -48.64 43.99
C THR A 213 -14.05 -47.72 44.45
N ALA A 214 -15.31 -48.21 44.37
CA ALA A 214 -16.59 -47.78 45.03
C ALA A 214 -17.61 -47.03 44.10
N THR A 215 -18.65 -47.60 43.46
CA THR A 215 -19.86 -48.38 43.88
C THR A 215 -20.84 -47.54 44.76
N LEU A 216 -22.17 -47.40 44.53
CA LEU A 216 -23.26 -48.36 44.20
C LEU A 216 -24.50 -47.76 43.45
N SER A 217 -25.30 -48.64 42.84
CA SER A 217 -26.61 -48.46 42.14
C SER A 217 -27.82 -48.63 43.12
N PRO A 218 -29.13 -48.83 42.75
CA PRO A 218 -29.81 -48.97 41.44
C PRO A 218 -31.21 -48.28 41.25
N GLU A 219 -31.84 -48.56 40.09
CA GLU A 219 -33.20 -48.22 39.61
C GLU A 219 -34.35 -48.96 40.38
N PRO A 220 -35.69 -48.67 40.21
CA PRO A 220 -36.44 -49.06 38.99
C PRO A 220 -37.78 -48.30 38.61
N ALA A 221 -38.36 -48.71 37.47
CA ALA A 221 -39.82 -48.91 37.15
C ALA A 221 -40.67 -47.86 36.37
N SER A 222 -41.47 -48.39 35.42
CA SER A 222 -42.58 -47.77 34.63
C SER A 222 -43.94 -47.83 35.40
N PRO A 223 -45.18 -47.51 34.91
CA PRO A 223 -45.73 -47.60 33.52
C PRO A 223 -46.81 -46.56 33.05
N ASN A 224 -47.19 -46.58 31.74
CA ASN A 224 -48.57 -46.72 31.19
C ASN A 224 -48.82 -46.15 29.76
N THR A 225 -49.62 -46.89 28.99
CA THR A 225 -50.18 -46.62 27.63
C THR A 225 -51.63 -46.04 27.74
N PRO A 226 -52.43 -45.67 26.67
CA PRO A 226 -52.58 -46.36 25.36
C PRO A 226 -52.85 -45.55 24.05
N LEU A 227 -52.45 -46.20 22.95
CA LEU A 227 -53.00 -46.32 21.57
C LEU A 227 -54.11 -45.38 21.00
N GLY A 228 -53.85 -44.94 19.76
CA GLY A 228 -54.83 -44.61 18.71
C GLY A 228 -54.28 -43.56 17.71
N GLY A 229 -54.28 -43.70 16.38
CA GLY A 229 -54.65 -44.83 15.52
C GLY A 229 -55.37 -44.42 14.23
N THR A 230 -54.66 -43.93 13.19
CA THR A 230 -55.07 -43.98 11.77
C THR A 230 -53.98 -43.42 10.83
N ILE A 231 -53.91 -43.93 9.60
CA ILE A 231 -53.11 -43.39 8.47
C ILE A 231 -54.08 -42.85 7.42
N PRO A 232 -53.88 -41.64 6.87
CA PRO A 232 -54.01 -41.48 5.42
C PRO A 232 -53.06 -40.47 4.76
N GLN A 233 -52.52 -40.89 3.60
CA GLN A 233 -52.19 -40.15 2.37
C GLN A 233 -51.34 -38.85 2.38
N ALA A 234 -50.43 -38.79 1.39
CA ALA A 234 -49.64 -37.62 1.03
C ALA A 234 -50.47 -36.57 0.27
N PRO A 235 -50.31 -35.26 0.54
CA PRO A 235 -50.86 -34.19 -0.29
C PRO A 235 -50.10 -34.02 -1.61
N GLN A 236 -50.84 -33.79 -2.69
CA GLN A 236 -50.31 -33.37 -4.01
C GLN A 236 -49.78 -31.91 -3.95
N PRO A 237 -48.84 -31.52 -4.82
CA PRO A 237 -48.40 -30.13 -4.92
C PRO A 237 -49.49 -29.23 -5.54
N PRO A 238 -49.70 -27.99 -5.02
CA PRO A 238 -50.57 -27.00 -5.66
C PRO A 238 -49.91 -26.38 -6.91
N PRO A 239 -50.69 -25.75 -7.82
CA PRO A 239 -50.26 -25.47 -9.19
C PRO A 239 -49.44 -24.17 -9.36
N LEU A 240 -48.71 -24.11 -10.46
CA LEU A 240 -48.07 -22.91 -11.00
C LEU A 240 -49.08 -21.79 -11.27
N GLY A 241 -48.80 -20.59 -10.76
CA GLY A 241 -49.51 -19.36 -11.08
C GLY A 241 -48.56 -18.16 -11.07
N CYS A 242 -48.50 -17.41 -12.17
CA CYS A 242 -47.62 -16.25 -12.29
C CYS A 242 -48.27 -14.98 -11.71
N GLY A 243 -47.47 -14.14 -11.04
CA GLY A 243 -47.84 -12.80 -10.62
C GLY A 243 -46.58 -12.02 -10.18
N PRO A 244 -46.39 -10.76 -10.60
CA PRO A 244 -45.18 -10.00 -10.26
C PRO A 244 -45.35 -9.31 -8.90
N GLU A 245 -44.71 -9.84 -7.86
CA GLU A 245 -44.52 -9.09 -6.62
C GLU A 245 -43.26 -8.23 -6.68
N SER A 246 -43.37 -7.00 -6.19
CA SER A 246 -42.35 -5.96 -6.31
C SER A 246 -41.18 -6.21 -5.37
N VAL A 247 -40.02 -6.55 -5.92
CA VAL A 247 -38.71 -6.43 -5.23
C VAL A 247 -38.15 -5.01 -5.35
N ASN A 248 -38.91 -4.04 -4.82
CA ASN A 248 -38.38 -2.73 -4.45
C ASN A 248 -38.05 -2.78 -2.95
N ASP A 249 -36.78 -3.06 -2.65
CA ASP A 249 -36.03 -2.69 -1.45
C ASP A 249 -34.90 -3.71 -1.22
N LEU A 250 -33.68 -3.32 -1.61
CA LEU A 250 -32.39 -3.81 -1.11
C LEU A 250 -31.29 -2.96 -1.78
N CYS A 251 -31.30 -1.65 -1.45
CA CYS A 251 -30.29 -0.72 -1.94
C CYS A 251 -29.02 -0.87 -1.09
N ALA A 252 -28.04 -1.59 -1.63
CA ALA A 252 -26.76 -1.84 -0.99
C ALA A 252 -25.96 -0.53 -0.79
N SER A 253 -25.68 -0.19 0.46
CA SER A 253 -24.87 0.96 0.86
C SER A 253 -23.39 0.77 0.48
N ALA A 254 -22.56 1.79 0.70
CA ALA A 254 -21.11 1.65 0.47
C ALA A 254 -20.48 0.57 1.37
N GLU A 255 -21.03 0.36 2.57
CA GLU A 255 -20.59 -0.67 3.52
C GLU A 255 -20.91 -2.08 3.00
N ASP A 256 -21.98 -2.24 2.21
CA ASP A 256 -22.38 -3.51 1.60
C ASP A 256 -21.48 -3.92 0.42
N VAL A 257 -20.84 -2.96 -0.26
CA VAL A 257 -19.87 -3.25 -1.34
C VAL A 257 -18.52 -3.69 -0.77
N ASP A 258 -18.07 -3.06 0.31
CA ASP A 258 -16.90 -3.55 1.06
C ASP A 258 -17.20 -4.94 1.65
N MET A 259 -18.42 -5.18 2.17
CA MET A 259 -18.88 -6.51 2.61
C MET A 259 -18.89 -7.55 1.46
N LEU A 260 -19.24 -7.18 0.23
CA LEU A 260 -19.18 -8.08 -0.93
C LEU A 260 -17.74 -8.38 -1.37
N ILE A 261 -16.82 -7.43 -1.23
CA ILE A 261 -15.37 -7.66 -1.46
C ILE A 261 -14.82 -8.57 -0.37
N ASP A 262 -15.15 -8.32 0.90
CA ASP A 262 -14.79 -9.19 2.03
C ASP A 262 -15.41 -10.59 1.90
N SER A 263 -16.64 -10.70 1.39
CA SER A 263 -17.29 -11.99 1.10
C SER A 263 -16.60 -12.72 -0.05
N ALA A 264 -16.18 -12.03 -1.11
CA ALA A 264 -15.43 -12.65 -2.21
C ALA A 264 -14.02 -13.07 -1.77
N LEU A 265 -13.38 -12.32 -0.86
CA LEU A 265 -12.14 -12.71 -0.20
C LEU A 265 -12.35 -13.91 0.75
N ALA A 266 -13.47 -13.96 1.47
CA ALA A 266 -13.84 -15.08 2.34
C ALA A 266 -14.15 -16.35 1.53
N ASP A 267 -14.93 -16.27 0.45
CA ASP A 267 -15.26 -17.40 -0.41
C ASP A 267 -14.04 -17.93 -1.18
N ALA A 268 -13.12 -17.04 -1.58
CA ALA A 268 -11.84 -17.44 -2.17
C ALA A 268 -10.88 -18.08 -1.14
N PHE A 269 -11.00 -17.73 0.14
CA PHE A 269 -10.11 -18.18 1.22
C PHE A 269 -10.88 -18.55 2.52
N PRO A 270 -11.77 -19.58 2.52
CA PRO A 270 -12.80 -19.82 3.55
C PRO A 270 -12.28 -20.35 4.90
N GLN A 271 -11.02 -20.08 5.24
CA GLN A 271 -10.32 -20.52 6.45
C GLN A 271 -9.38 -19.45 7.05
N ARG A 272 -9.21 -18.27 6.43
CA ARG A 272 -8.35 -17.21 6.99
C ARG A 272 -9.14 -16.14 7.73
N ARG A 273 -8.65 -15.77 8.91
CA ARG A 273 -9.09 -14.58 9.66
C ARG A 273 -8.54 -13.33 8.97
N SER A 274 -9.23 -12.20 9.08
CA SER A 274 -8.72 -10.94 8.54
C SER A 274 -7.37 -10.58 9.16
N PRO A 275 -6.43 -9.98 8.39
CA PRO A 275 -5.08 -9.73 8.90
C PRO A 275 -5.06 -8.78 10.10
N LEU A 276 -4.14 -9.02 11.04
CA LEU A 276 -4.00 -8.31 12.31
C LEU A 276 -2.95 -7.18 12.22
N VAL A 277 -3.34 -5.96 12.62
CA VAL A 277 -2.42 -4.84 12.90
C VAL A 277 -2.33 -4.63 14.41
N ILE A 278 -1.11 -4.57 14.94
CA ILE A 278 -0.85 -4.24 16.34
C ILE A 278 -0.22 -2.84 16.42
N GLU A 279 -0.92 -1.88 17.02
CA GLU A 279 -0.42 -0.52 17.26
C GLU A 279 0.03 -0.39 18.72
N VAL A 280 1.33 -0.22 18.94
CA VAL A 280 1.95 -0.11 20.26
C VAL A 280 2.33 1.34 20.54
N PHE A 281 1.98 1.83 21.74
CA PHE A 281 1.96 3.25 22.11
C PHE A 281 0.92 4.05 21.31
N ALA A 282 -0.27 3.47 21.14
CA ALA A 282 -1.30 3.95 20.24
C ALA A 282 -1.83 5.36 20.55
N GLY A 283 -1.72 5.86 21.79
CA GLY A 283 -2.11 7.23 22.15
C GLY A 283 -3.60 7.51 21.91
N THR A 284 -3.93 8.20 20.81
CA THR A 284 -5.31 8.42 20.37
C THR A 284 -5.89 7.27 19.54
N ALA A 285 -5.09 6.26 19.21
CA ALA A 285 -5.42 5.10 18.38
C ALA A 285 -5.99 5.48 17.00
N SER A 286 -5.47 6.56 16.40
CA SER A 286 -5.93 7.05 15.10
C SER A 286 -5.61 6.06 13.97
N LEU A 287 -4.42 5.42 14.01
CA LEU A 287 -4.05 4.39 13.05
C LEU A 287 -4.88 3.12 13.24
N SER A 288 -5.05 2.65 14.49
CA SER A 288 -5.92 1.51 14.79
C SER A 288 -7.36 1.72 14.33
N SER A 289 -7.92 2.91 14.59
CA SER A 289 -9.26 3.28 14.12
C SER A 289 -9.36 3.22 12.58
N ALA A 290 -8.32 3.68 11.88
CA ALA A 290 -8.27 3.61 10.41
C ALA A 290 -8.13 2.17 9.90
N CYS A 291 -7.22 1.36 10.46
CA CYS A 291 -7.03 -0.05 10.10
C CYS A 291 -8.31 -0.86 10.30
N SER A 292 -8.99 -0.68 11.44
CA SER A 292 -10.25 -1.38 11.71
C SER A 292 -11.39 -0.98 10.77
N ARG A 293 -11.41 0.26 10.24
CA ARG A 293 -12.37 0.67 9.19
C ARG A 293 -12.04 0.14 7.80
N SER A 294 -10.88 -0.48 7.61
CA SER A 294 -10.44 -1.05 6.33
C SER A 294 -10.23 -2.56 6.41
N GLY A 295 -11.06 -3.25 7.19
CA GLY A 295 -11.10 -4.73 7.27
C GLY A 295 -10.01 -5.39 8.11
N PHE A 296 -9.03 -4.66 8.66
CA PHE A 296 -8.00 -5.26 9.50
C PHE A 296 -8.51 -5.56 10.90
N ARG A 297 -8.25 -6.79 11.40
CA ARG A 297 -8.25 -7.04 12.85
C ARG A 297 -7.22 -6.09 13.46
N THR A 298 -7.54 -5.49 14.60
CA THR A 298 -6.70 -4.43 15.16
C THR A 298 -6.56 -4.57 16.68
N LEU A 299 -5.34 -4.46 17.19
CA LEU A 299 -5.01 -4.44 18.61
C LEU A 299 -4.21 -3.16 18.94
N ALA A 300 -4.88 -2.19 19.56
CA ALA A 300 -4.24 -0.97 20.04
C ALA A 300 -3.76 -1.16 21.49
N ILE A 301 -2.50 -0.84 21.76
CA ILE A 301 -1.83 -1.04 23.05
C ILE A 301 -1.25 0.29 23.56
N ASP A 302 -1.61 0.66 24.79
CA ASP A 302 -1.01 1.79 25.50
C ASP A 302 -0.99 1.51 27.01
N ARG A 303 -0.18 2.26 27.76
CA ARG A 303 -0.09 2.18 29.22
C ARG A 303 -1.37 2.66 29.93
N VAL A 304 -2.15 3.54 29.29
CA VAL A 304 -3.36 4.13 29.86
C VAL A 304 -4.45 4.25 28.81
N ALA A 305 -5.61 3.63 29.04
CA ALA A 305 -6.83 3.94 28.30
C ALA A 305 -7.24 5.41 28.55
N LYS A 306 -7.15 6.24 27.50
CA LYS A 306 -7.63 7.62 27.46
C LYS A 306 -8.76 7.73 26.44
N GLN A 307 -9.36 8.92 26.29
CA GLN A 307 -10.25 9.20 25.18
C GLN A 307 -9.49 9.00 23.85
N SER A 308 -9.89 7.99 23.08
CA SER A 308 -9.23 7.50 21.87
C SER A 308 -10.27 7.20 20.78
N LYS A 309 -9.82 7.10 19.53
CA LYS A 309 -10.65 6.77 18.34
C LYS A 309 -10.90 5.26 18.18
N PHE A 310 -10.30 4.43 19.03
CA PHE A 310 -10.41 2.97 19.03
C PHE A 310 -10.10 2.42 20.44
N PRO A 311 -10.68 1.27 20.85
CA PRO A 311 -10.43 0.68 22.18
C PRO A 311 -8.95 0.36 22.44
N ILE A 312 -8.43 0.82 23.58
CA ILE A 312 -7.06 0.55 24.03
C ILE A 312 -7.01 -0.67 24.94
N GLN A 313 -6.25 -1.69 24.56
CA GLN A 313 -5.79 -2.71 25.49
C GLN A 313 -4.72 -2.10 26.41
N THR A 314 -5.03 -1.96 27.70
CA THR A 314 -4.09 -1.37 28.65
C THR A 314 -2.97 -2.36 28.99
N MET A 315 -1.72 -1.94 28.80
CA MET A 315 -0.52 -2.76 29.00
C MET A 315 0.70 -1.86 29.27
N ASP A 316 1.36 -2.03 30.43
CA ASP A 316 2.55 -1.25 30.80
C ASP A 316 3.84 -1.96 30.34
N LEU A 317 4.26 -1.72 29.09
CA LEU A 317 5.46 -2.34 28.50
C LEU A 317 6.79 -1.92 29.16
N ALA A 318 6.79 -1.12 30.22
CA ALA A 318 7.94 -0.97 31.11
C ALA A 318 8.14 -2.20 32.04
N GLN A 319 7.16 -3.11 32.10
CA GLN A 319 7.16 -4.31 32.94
C GLN A 319 7.40 -5.55 32.07
N THR A 320 8.33 -6.42 32.47
CA THR A 320 8.69 -7.64 31.71
C THR A 320 7.48 -8.54 31.44
N ALA A 321 6.64 -8.79 32.44
CA ALA A 321 5.44 -9.64 32.28
C ALA A 321 4.44 -9.11 31.24
N ALA A 322 4.42 -7.80 30.99
CA ALA A 322 3.60 -7.19 29.94
C ALA A 322 4.23 -7.38 28.55
N VAL A 323 5.56 -7.28 28.46
CA VAL A 323 6.32 -7.62 27.24
C VAL A 323 6.17 -9.11 26.90
N ASP A 324 6.27 -9.99 27.90
CA ASP A 324 6.08 -11.44 27.76
C ASP A 324 4.68 -11.76 27.24
N LEU A 325 3.63 -11.11 27.76
CA LEU A 325 2.25 -11.28 27.28
C LEU A 325 2.07 -10.82 25.83
N LEU A 326 2.70 -9.71 25.42
CA LEU A 326 2.64 -9.27 24.03
C LEU A 326 3.41 -10.21 23.09
N LEU A 327 4.56 -10.72 23.53
CA LEU A 327 5.27 -11.79 22.82
C LEU A 327 4.39 -13.04 22.70
N ASP A 328 3.69 -13.44 23.75
CA ASP A 328 2.77 -14.59 23.79
C ASP A 328 1.59 -14.45 22.81
N ILE A 329 1.08 -13.22 22.62
CA ILE A 329 0.08 -12.88 21.59
C ILE A 329 0.69 -13.01 20.19
N ILE A 330 1.87 -12.40 19.96
CA ILE A 330 2.58 -12.46 18.67
C ILE A 330 2.90 -13.91 18.29
N LEU A 331 3.26 -14.76 19.26
CA LEU A 331 3.54 -16.19 19.07
C LEU A 331 2.31 -17.00 18.59
N ARG A 332 1.08 -16.56 18.90
CA ARG A 332 -0.17 -17.25 18.51
C ARG A 332 -0.78 -16.75 17.21
N GLU A 333 -0.55 -15.48 16.87
CA GLU A 333 -1.20 -14.82 15.73
C GLU A 333 -0.19 -14.51 14.59
N ASP A 334 1.05 -15.00 14.65
CA ASP A 334 2.14 -14.67 13.72
C ASP A 334 1.80 -14.85 12.23
N ASN A 335 1.01 -15.88 11.90
CA ASN A 335 0.54 -16.18 10.54
C ASN A 335 -0.52 -15.21 10.00
N ASP A 336 -1.10 -14.37 10.86
CA ASP A 336 -2.15 -13.40 10.55
C ASP A 336 -1.69 -11.93 10.77
N ILE A 337 -0.58 -11.67 11.47
CA ILE A 337 -0.11 -10.28 11.72
C ILE A 337 0.50 -9.65 10.46
N ALA A 338 -0.16 -8.64 9.92
CA ALA A 338 0.29 -7.84 8.77
C ALA A 338 1.30 -6.74 9.14
N LEU A 339 1.20 -6.19 10.36
CA LEU A 339 2.08 -5.15 10.88
C LEU A 339 2.08 -5.12 12.41
N ILE A 340 3.27 -4.92 13.00
CA ILE A 340 3.42 -4.34 14.34
C ILE A 340 4.02 -2.94 14.20
N HIS A 341 3.30 -1.92 14.66
CA HIS A 341 3.73 -0.52 14.62
C HIS A 341 4.05 -0.02 16.03
N PHE A 342 5.14 0.73 16.20
CA PHE A 342 5.54 1.31 17.48
C PHE A 342 5.70 2.83 17.36
N ALA A 343 5.09 3.59 18.28
CA ALA A 343 5.28 5.04 18.43
C ALA A 343 5.87 5.42 19.80
N PRO A 344 7.08 4.92 20.18
CA PRO A 344 7.58 5.03 21.54
C PRO A 344 7.78 6.50 21.99
N PRO A 345 7.44 6.84 23.23
CA PRO A 345 7.42 8.23 23.67
C PRO A 345 8.81 8.88 23.62
N CYS A 346 8.96 9.98 22.88
CA CYS A 346 10.23 10.72 22.78
C CYS A 346 10.58 11.52 24.06
N GLY A 347 9.60 11.81 24.94
CA GLY A 347 9.77 12.23 26.34
C GLY A 347 11.03 13.04 26.71
N THR A 348 12.02 12.36 27.32
CA THR A 348 13.31 12.94 27.73
C THR A 348 14.39 12.88 26.65
N ALA A 349 14.17 12.12 25.58
CA ALA A 349 15.04 11.97 24.41
C ALA A 349 14.76 12.97 23.28
N SER A 350 13.67 13.75 23.36
CA SER A 350 13.36 14.79 22.38
C SER A 350 14.42 15.91 22.39
N ALA A 351 15.08 16.12 21.25
CA ALA A 351 16.07 17.19 21.07
C ALA A 351 15.50 18.61 21.28
N ALA A 352 14.17 18.77 21.26
CA ALA A 352 13.52 20.04 21.61
C ALA A 352 13.86 20.53 23.03
N ARG A 353 14.30 19.63 23.93
CA ARG A 353 14.78 20.00 25.29
C ARG A 353 16.11 20.75 25.30
N ALA A 354 16.91 20.68 24.23
CA ALA A 354 18.15 21.44 24.09
C ALA A 354 17.92 22.87 23.60
N ILE A 355 16.69 23.23 23.20
CA ILE A 355 16.36 24.57 22.73
C ILE A 355 16.25 25.51 23.95
N ALA A 356 17.10 26.53 24.00
CA ALA A 356 17.01 27.55 25.03
C ALA A 356 15.67 28.31 24.93
N LEU A 357 15.03 28.53 26.09
CA LEU A 357 13.76 29.25 26.18
C LEU A 357 13.89 30.50 27.08
N PRO A 358 14.56 31.58 26.60
CA PRO A 358 14.73 32.81 27.38
C PRO A 358 13.41 33.43 27.86
N GLN A 359 12.32 33.21 27.11
CA GLN A 359 10.98 33.69 27.47
C GLN A 359 10.39 33.02 28.71
N LEU A 360 10.82 31.80 29.06
CA LEU A 360 10.46 31.15 30.32
C LEU A 360 11.30 31.69 31.48
N GLN A 361 12.62 31.82 31.26
CA GLN A 361 13.55 32.37 32.25
C GLN A 361 13.18 33.81 32.63
N ALA A 362 12.84 34.65 31.66
CA ALA A 362 12.35 36.02 31.87
C ALA A 362 11.00 36.10 32.61
N ARG A 363 10.26 34.99 32.73
CA ARG A 363 9.03 34.86 33.51
C ARG A 363 9.25 34.13 34.85
N GLY A 364 10.49 33.85 35.24
CA GLY A 364 10.83 33.11 36.46
C GLY A 364 10.46 31.62 36.40
N LEU A 365 10.18 31.07 35.21
CA LEU A 365 9.79 29.68 35.03
C LEU A 365 10.98 28.82 34.62
N SER A 366 11.17 27.69 35.30
CA SER A 366 12.24 26.72 35.00
C SER A 366 12.05 26.11 33.60
N ALA A 367 12.98 26.40 32.69
CA ALA A 367 13.03 25.75 31.39
C ALA A 367 13.37 24.25 31.55
N PRO A 368 12.73 23.34 30.78
CA PRO A 368 13.02 21.92 30.84
C PRO A 368 14.46 21.64 30.41
N GLN A 369 15.29 21.14 31.32
CA GLN A 369 16.69 20.81 31.01
C GLN A 369 16.79 19.56 30.11
N PRO A 370 17.86 19.45 29.29
CA PRO A 370 18.28 18.18 28.69
C PRO A 370 18.68 17.19 29.78
N LEU A 371 18.24 15.93 29.65
CA LEU A 371 18.63 14.83 30.55
C LEU A 371 19.47 13.76 29.84
N ARG A 372 19.78 13.97 28.55
CA ARG A 372 20.49 13.04 27.66
C ARG A 372 21.34 13.88 26.68
N SER A 373 22.43 13.32 26.16
CA SER A 373 23.23 13.90 25.07
C SER A 373 23.46 12.88 23.96
N LEU A 374 24.27 13.23 22.95
CA LEU A 374 24.69 12.28 21.91
C LEU A 374 25.69 11.25 22.45
N GLU A 375 26.59 11.66 23.36
CA GLU A 375 27.52 10.76 24.06
C GLU A 375 26.84 9.95 25.17
N HIS A 376 25.72 10.45 25.70
CA HIS A 376 24.96 9.83 26.78
C HIS A 376 23.45 9.74 26.44
N PRO A 377 23.06 8.93 25.43
CA PRO A 377 21.65 8.79 25.04
C PRO A 377 20.77 8.22 26.16
N GLN A 378 21.33 7.34 26.99
CA GLN A 378 20.69 6.60 28.07
C GLN A 378 20.53 7.44 29.35
N GLY A 379 21.11 8.64 29.41
CA GLY A 379 21.07 9.53 30.58
C GLY A 379 22.42 10.18 30.87
N LEU A 380 22.43 11.47 31.18
CA LEU A 380 23.65 12.19 31.55
C LEU A 380 24.30 11.59 32.84
N PRO A 381 25.65 11.61 32.95
CA PRO A 381 26.33 11.26 34.20
C PRO A 381 25.87 12.14 35.36
N GLY A 382 25.65 11.55 36.54
CA GLY A 382 25.23 12.28 37.74
C GLY A 382 23.74 12.61 37.82
N LEU A 383 22.89 12.02 36.97
CA LEU A 383 21.44 12.05 37.19
C LEU A 383 21.06 11.23 38.43
N HIS A 384 20.21 11.82 39.28
CA HIS A 384 19.71 11.21 40.51
C HIS A 384 18.23 11.55 40.71
N GLY A 385 17.55 10.77 41.58
CA GLY A 385 16.16 11.01 41.96
C GLY A 385 15.20 11.06 40.77
N THR A 386 14.34 12.08 40.75
CA THR A 386 13.26 12.23 39.76
C THR A 386 13.76 12.29 38.32
N ASP A 387 14.89 12.95 38.04
CA ASP A 387 15.38 13.09 36.66
C ASP A 387 16.00 11.79 36.13
N LEU A 388 16.61 10.98 36.99
CA LEU A 388 17.01 9.61 36.65
C LEU A 388 15.77 8.75 36.32
N GLN A 389 14.73 8.78 37.16
CA GLN A 389 13.48 8.03 36.91
C GLN A 389 12.79 8.43 35.59
N ARG A 390 12.82 9.72 35.22
CA ARG A 390 12.29 10.24 33.95
C ARG A 390 13.08 9.80 32.71
N VAL A 391 14.29 9.28 32.92
CA VAL A 391 15.16 8.74 31.88
C VAL A 391 15.05 7.22 31.82
N ASP A 392 15.09 6.54 32.98
CA ASP A 392 14.99 5.09 33.08
C ASP A 392 13.65 4.54 32.57
N SER A 393 12.53 5.19 32.89
CA SER A 393 11.21 4.70 32.46
C SER A 393 11.08 4.61 30.92
N PRO A 394 11.43 5.64 30.13
CA PRO A 394 11.52 5.50 28.67
C PRO A 394 12.61 4.51 28.19
N ASN A 395 13.74 4.37 28.89
CA ASN A 395 14.77 3.38 28.52
C ASN A 395 14.25 1.94 28.54
N CYS A 396 13.40 1.60 29.52
CA CYS A 396 12.72 0.30 29.54
C CYS A 396 11.83 0.10 28.31
N LEU A 397 11.11 1.14 27.87
CA LEU A 397 10.26 1.08 26.68
C LEU A 397 11.07 0.92 25.38
N TYR A 398 12.21 1.60 25.25
CA TYR A 398 13.09 1.46 24.07
C TYR A 398 13.68 0.04 23.96
N ARG A 399 14.07 -0.57 25.09
CA ARG A 399 14.50 -1.98 25.14
C ARG A 399 13.36 -2.95 24.83
N ALA A 400 12.14 -2.66 25.29
CA ALA A 400 10.96 -3.44 24.95
C ALA A 400 10.67 -3.40 23.44
N VAL A 401 10.73 -2.22 22.80
CA VAL A 401 10.60 -2.08 21.33
C VAL A 401 11.62 -2.98 20.61
N GLY A 402 12.91 -2.86 20.93
CA GLY A 402 13.94 -3.69 20.29
C GLY A 402 13.72 -5.19 20.47
N THR A 403 13.32 -5.61 21.68
CA THR A 403 13.01 -7.00 22.00
C THR A 403 11.84 -7.54 21.18
N ILE A 404 10.71 -6.83 21.17
CA ILE A 404 9.48 -7.26 20.48
C ILE A 404 9.67 -7.18 18.96
N ALA A 405 10.27 -6.10 18.45
CA ALA A 405 10.57 -5.94 17.02
C ALA A 405 11.47 -7.06 16.51
N THR A 406 12.54 -7.39 17.25
CA THR A 406 13.45 -8.49 16.88
C THR A 406 12.75 -9.85 16.90
N ALA A 407 11.88 -10.11 17.89
CA ALA A 407 11.12 -11.34 17.97
C ALA A 407 10.11 -11.49 16.82
N ALA A 408 9.44 -10.40 16.44
CA ALA A 408 8.50 -10.36 15.33
C ALA A 408 9.18 -10.53 13.97
N MET A 409 10.27 -9.80 13.71
CA MET A 409 11.05 -9.93 12.46
C MET A 409 11.63 -11.33 12.27
N LYS A 410 12.04 -12.01 13.34
CA LYS A 410 12.48 -13.43 13.29
C LYS A 410 11.38 -14.40 12.83
N ARG A 411 10.11 -13.99 12.83
CA ARG A 411 8.95 -14.73 12.29
C ARG A 411 8.51 -14.27 10.91
N GLY A 412 9.22 -13.31 10.30
CA GLY A 412 8.82 -12.69 9.04
C GLY A 412 7.69 -11.67 9.19
N ILE A 413 7.32 -11.29 10.41
CA ILE A 413 6.31 -10.26 10.67
C ILE A 413 6.92 -8.89 10.41
N ARG A 414 6.20 -8.04 9.67
CA ARG A 414 6.63 -6.67 9.40
C ARG A 414 6.55 -5.81 10.66
N VAL A 415 7.58 -5.00 10.87
CA VAL A 415 7.65 -4.04 11.98
C VAL A 415 7.91 -2.63 11.44
N SER A 416 7.28 -1.62 12.04
CA SER A 416 7.66 -0.22 11.84
C SER A 416 7.73 0.57 13.14
N VAL A 417 8.56 1.61 13.18
CA VAL A 417 8.79 2.46 14.35
C VAL A 417 8.80 3.93 13.93
N GLU A 418 8.03 4.78 14.59
CA GLU A 418 8.04 6.24 14.44
C GLU A 418 8.81 6.93 15.58
N ASN A 419 9.53 7.99 15.25
CA ASN A 419 9.93 9.03 16.20
C ASN A 419 10.29 10.32 15.43
N PRO A 420 10.32 11.50 16.08
CA PRO A 420 10.96 12.68 15.53
C PRO A 420 12.38 12.35 15.00
N ALA A 421 12.73 12.86 13.82
CA ALA A 421 13.96 12.44 13.13
C ALA A 421 15.25 12.79 13.90
N ASN A 422 15.19 13.83 14.74
CA ASN A 422 16.27 14.27 15.62
C ASN A 422 16.16 13.77 17.07
N SER A 423 15.31 12.77 17.34
CA SER A 423 15.15 12.19 18.68
C SER A 423 16.39 11.38 19.09
N LEU A 424 16.87 11.56 20.33
CA LEU A 424 17.91 10.70 20.92
C LEU A 424 17.40 9.27 21.20
N ALA A 425 16.09 9.01 21.05
CA ALA A 425 15.51 7.68 21.21
C ALA A 425 16.13 6.69 20.20
N TRP A 426 16.46 7.15 18.99
CA TRP A 426 17.16 6.35 17.97
C TRP A 426 18.56 5.87 18.37
N LEU A 427 19.16 6.46 19.41
CA LEU A 427 20.48 6.10 19.94
C LEU A 427 20.39 5.30 21.25
N CYS A 428 19.18 5.00 21.72
CA CYS A 428 18.96 4.23 22.94
C CYS A 428 18.97 2.71 22.66
N ASP A 429 19.31 1.92 23.69
CA ASP A 429 19.31 0.44 23.64
C ASP A 429 17.98 -0.09 23.07
N GLY A 430 18.04 -1.09 22.18
CA GLY A 430 16.88 -1.69 21.53
C GLY A 430 16.33 -0.88 20.35
N MET A 431 16.46 0.46 20.35
CA MET A 431 16.07 1.30 19.22
C MET A 431 17.21 1.44 18.21
N SER A 432 18.45 1.62 18.69
CA SER A 432 19.63 1.75 17.84
C SER A 432 19.96 0.47 17.06
N ASP A 433 19.67 -0.70 17.64
CA ASP A 433 19.88 -2.01 17.01
C ASP A 433 19.08 -2.17 15.70
N LEU A 434 17.90 -1.54 15.61
CA LEU A 434 17.04 -1.58 14.43
C LEU A 434 17.68 -0.89 13.22
N LEU A 435 18.55 0.10 13.45
CA LEU A 435 19.23 0.86 12.38
C LEU A 435 20.25 0.01 11.59
N TYR A 436 20.58 -1.19 12.07
CA TYR A 436 21.51 -2.13 11.42
C TYR A 436 20.80 -3.28 10.66
N VAL A 437 19.46 -3.26 10.57
CA VAL A 437 18.71 -4.28 9.82
C VAL A 437 18.83 -4.01 8.32
N GLU A 438 19.53 -4.88 7.59
CA GLU A 438 19.86 -4.69 6.17
C GLU A 438 18.65 -4.53 5.23
N THR A 439 17.50 -5.13 5.56
CA THR A 439 16.28 -5.03 4.74
C THR A 439 15.46 -3.79 5.03
N ALA A 440 15.79 -3.03 6.08
CA ALA A 440 14.97 -1.94 6.56
C ALA A 440 15.02 -0.71 5.65
N SER A 441 13.90 0.01 5.59
CA SER A 441 13.79 1.32 4.97
C SER A 441 13.67 2.42 6.02
N GLU A 442 14.34 3.55 5.79
CA GLU A 442 14.18 4.76 6.58
C GLU A 442 13.47 5.83 5.74
N VAL A 443 12.25 6.17 6.16
CA VAL A 443 11.41 7.16 5.48
C VAL A 443 11.39 8.45 6.30
N LEU A 444 11.72 9.58 5.66
CA LEU A 444 11.67 10.91 6.28
C LEU A 444 10.52 11.74 5.70
N PHE A 445 9.63 12.22 6.57
CA PHE A 445 8.54 13.11 6.19
C PHE A 445 8.30 14.23 7.21
N ASP A 446 7.63 15.31 6.80
CA ASP A 446 7.15 16.35 7.70
C ASP A 446 5.64 16.19 7.90
N HIS A 447 5.17 16.19 9.15
CA HIS A 447 3.76 15.90 9.46
C HIS A 447 2.76 16.80 8.70
N CYS A 448 3.07 18.08 8.48
CA CYS A 448 2.20 18.98 7.73
C CYS A 448 1.87 18.50 6.31
N MET A 449 2.82 17.81 5.64
CA MET A 449 2.58 17.22 4.32
C MET A 449 1.59 16.05 4.35
N HIS A 450 1.34 15.48 5.53
CA HIS A 450 0.37 14.41 5.81
C HIS A 450 -0.77 14.88 6.74
N GLY A 451 -1.08 16.18 6.75
CA GLY A 451 -2.25 16.73 7.46
C GLY A 451 -2.03 17.16 8.91
N GLY A 452 -0.80 17.11 9.41
CA GLY A 452 -0.42 17.75 10.68
C GLY A 452 -0.45 19.28 10.58
N LEU A 453 -0.39 19.98 11.73
CA LEU A 453 -0.40 21.44 11.74
C LEU A 453 1.00 22.06 11.66
N ARG A 454 2.04 21.24 11.84
CA ARG A 454 3.44 21.69 11.91
C ARG A 454 4.37 20.83 11.08
N ASP A 455 5.51 21.41 10.74
CA ASP A 455 6.63 20.78 10.04
C ASP A 455 7.45 19.85 10.97
N LYS A 456 6.78 18.98 11.75
CA LYS A 456 7.41 17.97 12.58
C LYS A 456 8.13 16.95 11.69
N CYS A 457 9.44 17.15 11.50
CA CYS A 457 10.30 16.21 10.82
C CYS A 457 10.36 14.88 11.58
N THR A 458 9.95 13.83 10.89
CA THR A 458 9.68 12.50 11.43
C THR A 458 10.50 11.48 10.68
N ARG A 459 11.09 10.55 11.43
CA ARG A 459 11.71 9.34 10.93
C ARG A 459 10.74 8.19 11.15
N TRP A 460 10.50 7.46 10.08
CA TRP A 460 9.68 6.27 10.05
C TRP A 460 10.55 5.12 9.56
N TRP A 461 11.00 4.30 10.50
CA TRP A 461 11.77 3.10 10.21
C TRP A 461 10.79 1.95 9.95
N CYS A 462 11.07 1.08 8.98
CA CYS A 462 10.30 -0.12 8.72
C CYS A 462 11.23 -1.26 8.32
N SER A 463 10.90 -2.51 8.71
CA SER A 463 11.69 -3.71 8.40
C SER A 463 11.80 -4.03 6.89
N ASP A 464 10.99 -3.36 6.06
CA ASP A 464 11.04 -3.35 4.60
C ASP A 464 10.56 -2.00 4.02
N SER A 465 10.55 -1.90 2.69
CA SER A 465 10.23 -0.69 1.93
C SER A 465 8.74 -0.42 1.71
N VAL A 466 7.82 -1.01 2.50
CA VAL A 466 6.37 -0.87 2.22
C VAL A 466 5.88 0.59 2.33
N PHE A 467 6.52 1.40 3.17
CA PHE A 467 6.12 2.77 3.47
C PHE A 467 6.90 3.85 2.71
N ASP A 468 7.77 3.48 1.76
CA ASP A 468 8.63 4.42 1.00
C ASP A 468 7.86 5.58 0.36
N SER A 469 6.62 5.32 -0.10
CA SER A 469 5.73 6.31 -0.70
C SER A 469 5.25 7.40 0.28
N LEU A 470 5.48 7.26 1.58
CA LEU A 470 5.22 8.30 2.59
C LEU A 470 6.33 9.36 2.66
N ALA A 471 7.46 9.16 1.98
CA ALA A 471 8.59 10.11 1.95
C ALA A 471 8.17 11.47 1.34
N LEU A 472 7.87 12.45 2.19
CA LEU A 472 7.37 13.75 1.75
C LEU A 472 7.86 14.88 2.68
N ARG A 473 8.78 15.68 2.15
CA ARG A 473 9.39 16.83 2.84
C ARG A 473 8.60 18.10 2.55
N CYS A 474 8.52 19.01 3.53
CA CYS A 474 7.77 20.25 3.40
C CYS A 474 8.49 21.29 2.53
N SER A 475 7.80 21.76 1.50
CA SER A 475 8.20 22.83 0.56
C SER A 475 8.15 24.25 1.15
N LYS A 476 7.60 24.43 2.35
CA LYS A 476 7.40 25.71 3.06
C LYS A 476 6.47 26.71 2.34
N ASP A 477 5.60 26.21 1.47
CA ASP A 477 4.61 26.97 0.68
C ASP A 477 3.25 27.17 1.37
N HIS A 478 3.03 26.57 2.53
CA HIS A 478 1.78 26.62 3.30
C HIS A 478 2.03 27.07 4.75
N PRO A 479 1.01 27.63 5.43
CA PRO A 479 1.15 28.09 6.82
C PRO A 479 1.34 26.92 7.79
N HIS A 480 2.23 27.11 8.77
CA HIS A 480 2.44 26.19 9.89
C HIS A 480 1.97 26.82 11.20
N ALA A 481 1.46 26.00 12.12
CA ALA A 481 1.16 26.43 13.48
C ALA A 481 2.45 26.73 14.27
N SER A 482 2.37 27.67 15.22
CA SER A 482 3.53 28.10 15.99
C SER A 482 4.11 26.99 16.88
N TRP A 483 5.44 26.88 16.90
CA TRP A 483 6.22 26.07 17.85
C TRP A 483 6.43 26.75 19.22
N LYS A 484 6.03 28.02 19.40
CA LYS A 484 6.20 28.76 20.65
C LYS A 484 5.28 28.21 21.76
N PRO A 485 5.76 28.04 23.01
CA PRO A 485 4.92 27.65 24.14
C PRO A 485 3.71 28.58 24.34
N ARG A 486 2.55 28.00 24.66
CA ARG A 486 1.33 28.71 25.06
C ARG A 486 1.28 28.83 26.57
N TYR A 487 0.77 29.96 27.07
CA TYR A 487 0.67 30.25 28.51
C TYR A 487 -0.79 30.28 28.93
N GLY A 488 -1.18 29.41 29.85
CA GLY A 488 -2.52 29.41 30.44
C GLY A 488 -2.69 30.53 31.47
N SER A 489 -3.94 30.94 31.70
CA SER A 489 -4.31 31.86 32.79
C SER A 489 -4.12 31.25 34.18
N ASP A 490 -3.95 29.93 34.25
CA ASP A 490 -3.61 29.15 35.45
C ASP A 490 -2.08 29.11 35.74
N GLY A 491 -1.27 29.82 34.95
CA GLY A 491 0.19 29.82 35.07
C GLY A 491 0.89 28.61 34.45
N ARG A 492 0.15 27.66 33.84
CA ARG A 492 0.77 26.49 33.19
C ARG A 492 1.31 26.81 31.79
N VAL A 493 2.38 26.13 31.42
CA VAL A 493 3.00 26.21 30.10
C VAL A 493 2.62 24.98 29.28
N SER A 494 1.98 25.21 28.14
CA SER A 494 1.62 24.17 27.16
C SER A 494 2.62 24.20 25.99
N PHE A 495 3.32 23.09 25.78
CA PHE A 495 4.34 22.95 24.73
C PHE A 495 3.74 22.34 23.46
N PRO A 496 3.75 23.03 22.31
CA PRO A 496 3.16 22.56 21.04
C PRO A 496 3.47 21.13 20.61
N THR A 497 4.59 20.55 21.04
CA THR A 497 4.97 19.15 20.77
C THR A 497 3.94 18.11 21.20
N HIS A 498 3.06 18.41 22.17
CA HIS A 498 1.96 17.50 22.53
C HIS A 498 0.79 17.51 21.53
N ASP A 499 0.59 18.59 20.78
CA ASP A 499 -0.45 18.67 19.75
C ASP A 499 -0.13 17.68 18.60
N GLU A 500 1.17 17.53 18.27
CA GLU A 500 1.69 16.70 17.17
C GLU A 500 2.01 15.24 17.59
N ALA A 501 1.42 14.77 18.69
CA ALA A 501 1.57 13.40 19.18
C ALA A 501 0.51 12.44 18.60
N ALA A 502 -0.66 12.94 18.22
CA ALA A 502 -1.69 12.17 17.55
C ALA A 502 -1.41 12.12 16.04
N TYR A 503 -1.54 10.95 15.42
CA TYR A 503 -1.43 10.86 13.97
C TYR A 503 -2.61 11.59 13.29
N PRO A 504 -2.34 12.45 12.29
CA PRO A 504 -3.38 13.02 11.44
C PRO A 504 -4.09 11.92 10.65
N ASP A 505 -5.39 12.09 10.40
CA ASP A 505 -6.17 11.07 9.68
C ASP A 505 -5.64 10.85 8.24
N LEU A 506 -5.18 11.92 7.57
CA LEU A 506 -4.55 11.82 6.24
C LEU A 506 -3.24 11.00 6.23
N LEU A 507 -2.49 10.95 7.34
CA LEU A 507 -1.32 10.06 7.46
C LEU A 507 -1.79 8.60 7.52
N CYS A 508 -2.78 8.31 8.37
CA CYS A 508 -3.36 6.97 8.49
C CYS A 508 -3.95 6.50 7.15
N ASP A 509 -4.71 7.35 6.47
CA ASP A 509 -5.33 7.05 5.18
C ASP A 509 -4.30 6.78 4.07
N ARG A 510 -3.08 7.34 4.16
CA ARG A 510 -1.97 7.05 3.24
C ARG A 510 -1.20 5.78 3.61
N MET A 511 -1.15 5.41 4.89
CA MET A 511 -0.57 4.14 5.33
C MET A 511 -1.39 2.93 4.87
N LEU A 512 -2.73 3.05 4.84
CA LEU A 512 -3.63 1.94 4.55
C LEU A 512 -3.41 1.30 3.16
N PRO A 513 -3.31 2.04 2.04
CA PRO A 513 -2.97 1.45 0.74
C PRO A 513 -1.62 0.72 0.74
N CYS A 514 -0.62 1.24 1.46
CA CYS A 514 0.69 0.60 1.57
C CYS A 514 0.56 -0.79 2.22
N LEU A 515 -0.14 -0.86 3.34
CA LEU A 515 -0.41 -2.10 4.07
C LEU A 515 -1.30 -3.07 3.30
N LEU A 516 -2.38 -2.58 2.69
CA LEU A 516 -3.31 -3.41 1.93
C LEU A 516 -2.61 -4.03 0.71
N MET A 517 -1.88 -3.24 -0.09
CA MET A 517 -1.14 -3.77 -1.25
C MET A 517 -0.10 -4.81 -0.83
N SER A 518 0.63 -4.59 0.27
CA SER A 518 1.62 -5.55 0.76
C SER A 518 1.00 -6.82 1.33
N THR A 519 -0.10 -6.69 2.07
CA THR A 519 -0.79 -7.84 2.68
C THR A 519 -1.41 -8.72 1.59
N LEU A 520 -2.05 -8.11 0.58
CA LEU A 520 -2.55 -8.81 -0.61
C LEU A 520 -1.42 -9.45 -1.43
N ALA A 521 -0.26 -8.80 -1.58
CA ALA A 521 0.91 -9.41 -2.22
C ALA A 521 1.58 -10.51 -1.37
N SER A 522 1.29 -10.57 -0.07
CA SER A 522 1.76 -11.60 0.85
C SER A 522 0.79 -12.76 0.99
N LEU A 523 -0.46 -12.61 0.51
CA LEU A 523 -1.38 -13.74 0.39
C LEU A 523 -0.76 -14.81 -0.52
N PRO A 524 -0.97 -16.10 -0.21
CA PRO A 524 -0.77 -17.14 -1.18
C PRO A 524 -1.81 -16.98 -2.30
N CYS A 525 -1.46 -16.19 -3.31
CA CYS A 525 -1.83 -16.49 -4.68
C CYS A 525 -1.59 -17.98 -4.95
N GLY A 526 -2.32 -18.56 -5.91
CA GLY A 526 -2.06 -19.93 -6.37
C GLY A 526 -0.62 -20.11 -6.81
N LEU A 527 0.22 -20.59 -5.90
CA LEU A 527 1.65 -20.92 -6.01
C LEU A 527 2.62 -19.78 -6.45
N ALA A 528 3.28 -19.20 -5.44
CA ALA A 528 4.75 -19.10 -5.35
C ALA A 528 5.56 -18.23 -6.34
N ARG A 529 4.96 -17.42 -7.22
CA ARG A 529 5.73 -16.69 -8.28
C ARG A 529 6.17 -15.25 -8.00
N LEU A 530 5.65 -14.55 -6.99
CA LEU A 530 6.05 -13.15 -6.71
C LEU A 530 7.54 -12.96 -6.33
N ARG A 531 8.25 -14.03 -5.97
CA ARG A 531 9.66 -13.97 -5.50
C ARG A 531 10.72 -13.65 -6.56
N ARG A 532 10.39 -13.58 -7.86
CA ARG A 532 11.42 -13.36 -8.92
C ARG A 532 11.37 -11.98 -9.61
N CYS A 533 10.21 -11.37 -9.81
CA CYS A 533 10.10 -10.27 -10.77
C CYS A 533 10.38 -8.86 -10.22
N CYS A 534 10.48 -8.68 -8.89
CA CYS A 534 10.74 -7.36 -8.29
C CYS A 534 12.23 -7.06 -7.97
N TRP A 535 13.16 -8.01 -8.12
CA TRP A 535 14.52 -7.88 -7.56
C TRP A 535 15.69 -7.78 -8.57
N THR A 536 15.44 -7.85 -9.89
CA THR A 536 16.53 -7.90 -10.90
C THR A 536 16.50 -6.81 -11.98
N SER A 537 15.78 -5.70 -11.78
CA SER A 537 15.64 -4.64 -12.81
C SER A 537 15.78 -3.19 -12.27
N ARG A 538 16.62 -2.96 -11.25
CA ARG A 538 17.00 -1.61 -10.78
C ARG A 538 18.51 -1.33 -10.75
N HIS A 539 19.30 -2.17 -11.41
CA HIS A 539 20.60 -1.77 -11.94
C HIS A 539 20.51 -1.82 -13.47
N ASP A 540 21.27 -0.95 -14.14
CA ASP A 540 21.36 -0.81 -15.61
C ASP A 540 20.11 -0.29 -16.36
N THR A 541 19.71 0.96 -16.10
CA THR A 541 19.41 1.97 -17.16
C THR A 541 19.04 3.37 -16.61
N LEU A 542 20.02 4.09 -16.07
CA LEU A 542 19.98 5.56 -16.04
C LEU A 542 21.36 6.12 -16.44
N GLY A 543 21.54 6.32 -17.75
CA GLY A 543 22.69 7.03 -18.28
C GLY A 543 22.55 8.53 -18.06
N LEU A 544 23.26 9.07 -17.06
CA LEU A 544 23.50 10.50 -16.89
C LEU A 544 24.99 10.73 -16.63
N TRP A 545 25.57 11.69 -17.35
CA TRP A 545 26.99 11.99 -17.34
C TRP A 545 27.51 12.40 -15.96
N CYS A 546 28.66 11.83 -15.57
CA CYS A 546 29.51 12.36 -14.51
C CYS A 546 30.80 12.92 -15.12
N PRO A 547 31.09 14.23 -15.04
CA PRO A 547 32.37 14.80 -15.44
C PRO A 547 33.39 14.75 -14.30
N THR A 548 34.68 14.71 -14.66
CA THR A 548 35.86 14.53 -13.79
C THR A 548 35.98 13.13 -13.17
N SER A 549 37.13 12.45 -13.24
CA SER A 549 38.50 12.99 -13.16
C SER A 549 39.49 12.31 -14.12
N LEU A 550 40.53 13.05 -14.52
CA LEU A 550 41.67 12.49 -15.27
C LEU A 550 42.59 11.70 -14.33
N ALA A 551 43.01 10.51 -14.77
CA ALA A 551 44.33 9.97 -14.48
C ALA A 551 44.80 9.17 -15.71
N MET A 552 45.92 9.57 -16.30
CA MET A 552 46.46 8.94 -17.51
C MET A 552 47.37 7.74 -17.18
N THR A 553 47.49 6.84 -18.16
CA THR A 553 48.71 6.18 -18.72
C THR A 553 48.54 4.64 -18.90
N PRO A 554 49.28 3.97 -19.82
CA PRO A 554 49.06 4.12 -21.27
C PRO A 554 49.09 2.81 -22.12
N GLY A 555 48.18 2.68 -23.09
CA GLY A 555 48.36 1.92 -24.35
C GLY A 555 48.29 0.38 -24.33
N PRO A 556 48.41 -0.30 -25.50
CA PRO A 556 48.60 0.24 -26.85
C PRO A 556 47.49 -0.10 -27.88
N CYS A 557 47.56 0.61 -29.00
CA CYS A 557 46.69 0.61 -30.17
C CYS A 557 46.45 -0.75 -30.86
N ARG A 558 45.31 -0.86 -31.56
CA ARG A 558 45.26 -1.33 -32.96
C ARG A 558 44.38 -0.41 -33.80
N LEU A 559 44.85 -0.13 -35.03
CA LEU A 559 44.09 0.55 -36.07
C LEU A 559 43.09 -0.43 -36.69
N ASP A 560 42.04 0.10 -37.33
CA ASP A 560 41.84 -0.21 -38.75
C ASP A 560 41.14 0.96 -39.47
N ASP A 561 41.71 1.37 -40.60
CA ASP A 561 41.16 2.35 -41.53
C ASP A 561 40.16 1.71 -42.50
N ARG A 562 39.16 2.48 -42.95
CA ARG A 562 38.76 2.58 -44.39
C ARG A 562 37.61 3.59 -44.62
N THR A 563 38.01 4.80 -44.98
CA THR A 563 37.56 5.59 -46.15
C THR A 563 36.13 5.40 -46.72
N GLY A 564 35.40 6.53 -46.90
CA GLY A 564 34.17 6.67 -47.72
C GLY A 564 34.42 6.65 -49.25
N PRO A 565 33.77 7.49 -50.11
CA PRO A 565 32.86 8.64 -49.89
C PRO A 565 31.42 8.35 -50.45
N GLY A 566 30.50 9.25 -50.86
CA GLY A 566 30.41 10.74 -50.95
C GLY A 566 29.20 11.21 -51.81
N LEU A 567 29.13 12.52 -52.14
CA LEU A 567 28.21 13.21 -53.10
C LEU A 567 26.70 13.30 -52.70
N SER A 568 25.92 14.35 -53.01
CA SER A 568 26.22 15.71 -53.54
C SER A 568 25.06 16.71 -53.30
N VAL A 569 25.39 18.01 -53.30
CA VAL A 569 24.50 19.19 -53.12
C VAL A 569 23.64 19.53 -54.37
N ARG A 570 22.44 20.14 -54.22
CA ARG A 570 21.90 21.09 -55.23
C ARG A 570 20.78 22.05 -54.77
N SER A 571 20.60 23.13 -55.53
CA SER A 571 19.89 24.37 -55.17
C SER A 571 19.26 25.08 -56.42
N THR A 572 18.37 26.09 -56.36
CA THR A 572 17.72 26.72 -55.18
C THR A 572 16.22 27.09 -55.32
N PRO A 573 15.76 28.15 -56.03
CA PRO A 573 14.74 29.01 -55.39
C PRO A 573 13.54 29.55 -56.22
N ARG A 574 12.51 30.03 -55.48
CA ARG A 574 11.60 31.22 -55.67
C ARG A 574 10.44 31.01 -54.68
N GLY A 575 10.06 31.91 -53.75
CA GLY A 575 9.57 33.29 -53.93
C GLY A 575 8.03 33.29 -54.02
N ARG A 576 7.21 34.04 -53.27
CA ARG A 576 7.45 35.31 -52.55
C ARG A 576 6.23 35.71 -51.63
N GLU A 577 6.47 36.41 -50.51
CA GLU A 577 5.55 37.30 -49.71
C GLU A 577 4.21 36.75 -49.15
N SER A 578 3.66 37.18 -48.00
CA SER A 578 4.09 37.96 -46.80
C SER A 578 3.01 37.73 -45.68
N ARG A 579 3.09 38.07 -44.38
CA ARG A 579 3.91 38.94 -43.49
C ARG A 579 4.27 38.12 -42.20
N GLY A 580 4.73 38.59 -41.04
CA GLY A 580 5.01 39.91 -40.45
C GLY A 580 5.76 39.77 -39.09
N ALA A 581 6.49 40.82 -38.67
CA ALA A 581 7.35 41.08 -37.49
C ALA A 581 7.78 39.91 -36.54
N ASN A 582 9.06 39.66 -36.21
CA ASN A 582 10.24 40.49 -35.84
C ASN A 582 10.30 40.98 -34.38
N TRP A 583 11.42 40.89 -33.65
CA TRP A 583 12.71 40.16 -33.82
C TRP A 583 13.41 40.08 -32.44
N CYS A 584 14.33 39.13 -32.23
CA CYS A 584 15.23 39.13 -31.06
C CYS A 584 16.39 40.13 -31.25
N HIS A 585 17.04 40.53 -30.15
CA HIS A 585 18.42 41.02 -30.14
C HIS A 585 19.14 40.49 -28.89
N GLY A 586 20.39 40.06 -29.07
CA GLY A 586 21.34 39.82 -27.98
C GLY A 586 22.50 40.81 -28.07
N VAL A 587 23.21 41.03 -26.96
CA VAL A 587 24.46 41.80 -26.91
C VAL A 587 25.46 41.08 -26.00
N VAL A 588 26.72 41.05 -26.41
CA VAL A 588 27.86 40.50 -25.68
C VAL A 588 28.93 41.59 -25.53
N CYS A 589 29.44 41.78 -24.30
CA CYS A 589 30.73 42.37 -23.88
C CYS A 589 30.66 42.55 -22.33
N GLY A 590 31.71 42.49 -21.51
CA GLY A 590 33.12 42.13 -21.70
C GLY A 590 33.99 42.66 -20.54
N PHE A 591 34.86 41.81 -19.95
CA PHE A 591 36.01 42.12 -19.06
C PHE A 591 35.84 43.01 -17.79
N ALA A 592 36.28 42.50 -16.62
CA ALA A 592 37.53 42.92 -15.94
C ALA A 592 37.74 42.25 -14.55
N ALA A 593 39.02 42.10 -14.17
CA ALA A 593 39.53 41.32 -13.03
C ALA A 593 39.44 41.98 -11.63
N ALA A 594 39.53 41.15 -10.57
CA ALA A 594 40.40 41.39 -9.40
C ALA A 594 40.64 40.11 -8.56
N LEU A 595 41.91 39.77 -8.32
CA LEU A 595 42.38 38.85 -7.27
C LEU A 595 42.69 39.66 -5.99
N PRO A 596 42.84 39.00 -4.82
CA PRO A 596 44.21 38.92 -4.31
C PRO A 596 44.59 37.57 -3.69
N THR A 597 45.80 37.13 -4.00
CA THR A 597 46.51 36.01 -3.35
C THR A 597 47.41 36.55 -2.24
N LYS A 598 47.54 35.85 -1.11
CA LYS A 598 48.78 35.89 -0.29
C LYS A 598 49.05 34.53 0.36
N LEU A 599 50.29 34.07 0.23
CA LEU A 599 50.82 32.81 0.78
C LEU A 599 51.24 32.99 2.26
N LEU A 600 51.48 31.87 2.97
CA LEU A 600 52.81 31.48 3.48
C LEU A 600 52.79 30.09 4.17
N THR A 601 53.68 29.17 3.73
CA THR A 601 54.47 28.13 4.47
C THR A 601 53.87 27.31 5.65
N GLY A 602 54.13 26.01 5.88
CA GLY A 602 54.91 24.96 5.17
C GLY A 602 55.28 23.75 6.08
N VAL A 603 54.94 22.51 5.65
CA VAL A 603 55.63 21.16 5.71
C VAL A 603 56.63 20.84 6.88
N PRO A 604 56.75 19.60 7.48
CA PRO A 604 56.33 18.24 7.04
C PRO A 604 55.65 17.24 8.05
N LEU A 605 55.18 16.11 7.47
CA LEU A 605 55.00 14.68 7.90
C LEU A 605 55.76 14.19 9.17
N HIS A 606 55.42 13.13 9.95
CA HIS A 606 54.57 11.91 9.85
C HIS A 606 54.42 11.27 11.29
N PRO A 607 53.96 10.01 11.50
CA PRO A 607 52.59 9.43 11.55
C PRO A 607 52.00 9.21 12.98
N GLY A 608 50.68 8.98 13.10
CA GLY A 608 50.04 8.47 14.34
C GLY A 608 48.53 8.20 14.19
N ILE A 609 48.05 7.05 14.68
CA ILE A 609 46.67 6.56 14.53
C ILE A 609 45.77 7.07 15.67
N SER A 610 44.56 7.57 15.36
CA SER A 610 43.39 7.48 16.28
C SER A 610 42.05 7.75 15.57
N PHE A 611 40.97 7.25 16.17
CA PHE A 611 39.57 7.36 15.76
C PHE A 611 39.06 8.80 15.65
N ALA A 612 38.37 9.13 14.54
CA ALA A 612 37.11 9.91 14.43
C ALA A 612 37.00 10.58 13.05
N SER A 613 35.94 10.31 12.28
CA SER A 613 35.40 11.20 11.22
C SER A 613 34.16 10.61 10.54
N LEU A 614 32.95 11.06 10.94
CA LEU A 614 31.76 10.99 10.09
C LEU A 614 30.74 12.06 10.49
N VAL A 615 31.12 13.33 10.28
CA VAL A 615 30.22 14.49 10.41
C VAL A 615 30.46 15.44 9.25
N THR A 616 29.56 15.45 8.27
CA THR A 616 29.49 16.49 7.21
C THR A 616 28.17 17.23 7.26
N LYS A 617 28.17 18.28 8.08
CA LYS A 617 27.41 19.54 8.00
C LYS A 617 26.24 19.61 6.99
N VAL A 618 25.03 19.76 7.52
CA VAL A 618 23.98 20.58 6.89
C VAL A 618 24.16 22.03 7.39
N PRO A 619 24.14 23.06 6.53
CA PRO A 619 24.24 24.45 6.98
C PRO A 619 22.92 24.92 7.62
N MET A 620 23.01 25.55 8.79
CA MET A 620 21.91 26.33 9.36
C MET A 620 21.83 27.69 8.66
N THR A 621 20.61 28.09 8.28
CA THR A 621 20.22 29.49 8.07
C THR A 621 19.15 29.86 9.09
N ALA A 622 19.18 31.12 9.54
CA ALA A 622 18.47 31.64 10.71
C ALA A 622 16.94 31.75 10.55
#